data_AF-A0A6N9Q8A6-F1
#
_entry.id   AF-A0A6N9Q8A6-F1
#
_cell.length_a   1.000
_cell.length_b   1.000
_cell.length_c   1.000
_cell.angle_alpha   90.00
_cell.angle_beta   90.00
_cell.angle_gamma   90.00
#
_symmetry.space_group_name_H-M   'P 1'
#
loop_
_entity.id
_entity.type
_entity.pdbx_description
1 polymer ?
#
loop_
_entity_poly.entity_id
_entity_poly.type
_entity_poly.pdbx_seq_one_letter_code
_entity_poly.pdbx_strand_id
1 'polypeptide(L)' 'MIKIDRFEQGLKDSQTTISLFTCDVTGWEIYDGQTYLEVEGKVIQDSFITLMEAVGAVRKTAGEE' A
#
# COMPACT_ATOMS: atom_id res chain seq x y z
N MET A 1 5.18 26.56 18.59
CA MET A 1 5.42 25.22 18.01
C MET A 1 4.44 24.27 18.68
N ILE A 2 3.33 23.91 18.00
CA ILE A 2 2.33 22.99 18.56
C ILE A 2 2.98 21.61 18.56
N LYS A 3 3.31 21.09 19.76
CA LYS A 3 3.68 19.69 19.92
C LYS A 3 2.39 18.89 19.80
N ILE A 4 2.12 18.36 18.62
CA ILE A 4 1.05 17.38 18.43
C ILE A 4 1.57 16.07 19.03
N ASP A 5 1.02 15.68 20.17
CA ASP A 5 1.27 14.36 20.75
C ASP A 5 0.47 13.32 19.94
N ARG A 6 1.18 12.45 19.21
CA ARG A 6 0.58 11.46 18.32
C ARG A 6 -0.17 10.38 19.10
N PHE A 7 0.17 10.17 20.38
CA PHE A 7 -0.46 9.17 21.25
C PHE A 7 -1.81 9.63 21.78
N GLU A 8 -1.99 10.92 22.05
CA GLU A 8 -3.30 11.49 22.43
C GLU A 8 -4.34 11.36 21.31
N GLN A 9 -3.90 11.14 20.06
CA GLN A 9 -4.78 10.92 18.91
C GLN A 9 -5.08 9.44 18.64
N GLY A 10 -4.61 8.52 19.49
CA GLY A 10 -4.84 7.08 19.31
C GLY A 10 -4.12 6.49 18.08
N LEU A 11 -3.13 7.20 17.53
CA LEU A 11 -2.32 6.70 16.43
C LEU A 11 -1.35 5.65 16.97
N LYS A 12 -1.42 4.41 16.45
CA LYS A 12 -0.51 3.33 16.82
C LYS A 12 0.94 3.76 16.52
N ASP A 13 1.86 3.41 17.42
CA ASP A 13 3.30 3.61 17.22
C ASP A 13 3.73 2.90 15.94
N SER A 14 4.50 3.57 15.07
CA SER A 14 5.09 2.96 13.88
C SER A 14 5.99 1.75 14.19
N GLN A 15 6.42 1.58 15.45
CA GLN A 15 7.14 0.38 15.93
C GLN A 15 6.25 -0.83 16.21
N THR A 16 4.91 -0.68 16.20
CA THR A 16 3.95 -1.78 16.45
C THR A 16 3.30 -2.32 15.19
N THR A 17 3.69 -1.80 14.03
CA THR A 17 3.14 -2.19 12.74
C THR A 17 3.62 -3.60 12.38
N ILE A 18 2.69 -4.56 12.32
CA ILE A 18 2.99 -5.96 11.97
C ILE A 18 2.81 -6.11 10.46
N SER A 19 3.86 -6.57 9.77
CA SER A 19 3.76 -7.01 8.37
C SER A 19 3.01 -8.34 8.34
N LEU A 20 1.88 -8.38 7.63
CA LEU A 20 1.02 -9.56 7.54
C LEU A 20 1.28 -10.35 6.26
N PHE A 21 1.53 -9.64 5.16
CA PHE A 21 1.70 -10.24 3.84
C PHE A 21 2.79 -9.53 3.04
N THR A 22 3.26 -10.21 1.99
CA THR A 22 4.09 -9.62 0.95
C THR A 22 3.28 -9.55 -0.34
N CYS A 23 3.26 -8.40 -1.00
CA CYS A 23 2.58 -8.25 -2.28
C CYS A 23 3.28 -9.08 -3.36
N ASP A 24 2.53 -9.94 -4.04
CA ASP A 24 3.06 -10.83 -5.10
C ASP A 24 3.54 -10.09 -6.35
N VAL A 25 3.13 -8.83 -6.54
CA VAL A 25 3.48 -8.02 -7.73
C VAL A 25 4.74 -7.22 -7.49
N THR A 26 4.79 -6.46 -6.40
CA THR A 26 5.90 -5.51 -6.10
C THR A 26 6.90 -6.05 -5.08
N GLY A 27 6.55 -7.11 -4.34
CA GLY A 27 7.34 -7.60 -3.20
C GLY A 27 7.26 -6.72 -1.95
N TRP A 28 6.40 -5.69 -1.93
CA TRP A 28 6.28 -4.77 -0.80
C TRP A 28 5.47 -5.38 0.34
N GLU A 29 5.79 -4.98 1.56
CA GLU A 29 5.08 -5.43 2.76
C GLU A 29 3.70 -4.77 2.87
N ILE A 30 2.72 -5.57 3.29
CA ILE A 30 1.36 -5.12 3.61
C ILE A 30 1.16 -5.29 5.11
N TYR A 31 0.86 -4.19 5.78
CA TYR A 31 0.81 -4.13 7.23
C TYR A 31 -0.61 -4.24 7.78
N ASP A 32 -0.72 -4.60 9.07
CA ASP A 32 -1.99 -4.58 9.82
C ASP A 32 -2.74 -3.25 9.64
N GLY A 33 -4.01 -3.35 9.22
CA GLY A 33 -4.88 -2.20 8.94
C GLY A 33 -4.80 -1.64 7.51
N GLN A 34 -3.94 -2.16 6.64
CA GLN A 34 -3.94 -1.79 5.22
C GLN A 34 -4.92 -2.63 4.41
N THR A 35 -5.61 -1.99 3.46
CA THR A 35 -6.42 -2.68 2.46
C THR A 35 -5.53 -3.36 1.44
N TYR A 36 -5.90 -4.58 1.04
CA TYR A 36 -5.28 -5.32 -0.05
C TYR A 36 -6.35 -6.07 -0.84
N LEU A 37 -5.97 -6.56 -2.01
CA LEU A 37 -6.80 -7.34 -2.91
C LEU A 37 -6.28 -8.79 -2.92
N GLU A 38 -7.19 -9.75 -2.85
CA GLU A 38 -6.88 -11.15 -3.09
C GLU A 38 -7.46 -11.56 -4.45
N VAL A 39 -6.58 -11.95 -5.38
CA VAL A 39 -6.97 -12.34 -6.74
C VAL A 39 -6.31 -13.67 -7.06
N GLU A 40 -7.11 -14.72 -7.24
CA GLU A 40 -6.62 -16.07 -7.57
C GLU A 40 -5.55 -16.59 -6.58
N GLY A 41 -5.71 -16.28 -5.29
CA GLY A 41 -4.78 -16.66 -4.22
C GLY A 41 -3.51 -15.80 -4.15
N LYS A 42 -3.39 -14.76 -4.97
CA LYS A 42 -2.33 -13.74 -4.88
C LYS A 42 -2.78 -12.55 -4.06
N VAL A 43 -1.88 -12.03 -3.24
CA VAL A 43 -2.03 -10.81 -2.44
C VAL A 43 -1.46 -9.64 -3.23
N ILE A 44 -2.33 -8.68 -3.56
CA ILE A 44 -1.98 -7.48 -4.32
C ILE A 44 -2.25 -6.26 -3.45
N GLN A 45 -1.26 -5.36 -3.34
CA GLN A 45 -1.44 -4.11 -2.61
C GLN A 45 -2.49 -3.23 -3.30
N ASP A 46 -3.42 -2.67 -2.53
CA ASP A 46 -4.44 -1.73 -3.04
C ASP A 46 -3.82 -0.35 -3.32
N SER A 47 -3.05 -0.30 -4.39
CA SER A 47 -2.28 0.85 -4.86
C SER A 47 -2.46 0.95 -6.36
N PHE A 48 -2.76 2.17 -6.86
CA PHE A 48 -2.93 2.39 -8.29
C PHE A 48 -1.72 1.95 -9.11
N ILE A 49 -0.49 2.18 -8.60
CA ILE A 49 0.74 1.78 -9.29
C ILE A 49 0.84 0.25 -9.35
N THR A 50 0.63 -0.42 -8.22
CA THR A 50 0.67 -1.88 -8.12
C THR A 50 -0.37 -2.52 -9.03
N LEU A 51 -1.58 -1.96 -9.08
CA LEU A 51 -2.66 -2.43 -9.94
C LEU A 51 -2.29 -2.28 -11.42
N MET A 52 -1.68 -1.16 -11.82
CA MET A 52 -1.21 -0.95 -13.19
C MET A 52 -0.13 -1.97 -13.56
N GLU A 53 0.82 -2.25 -12.68
CA GLU A 53 1.85 -3.27 -12.90
C GLU A 53 1.24 -4.68 -12.98
N ALA A 54 0.30 -5.00 -12.10
CA ALA A 54 -0.37 -6.31 -12.05
C ALA A 54 -1.09 -6.66 -13.36
N VAL A 55 -1.69 -5.67 -14.01
CA VAL A 55 -2.40 -5.83 -15.29
C VAL A 55 -1.54 -5.51 -16.51
N GLY A 56 -0.27 -5.15 -16.32
CA GLY A 56 0.64 -4.76 -17.40
C GLY A 56 0.22 -3.47 -18.12
N ALA A 57 -0.51 -2.59 -17.45
CA ALA A 57 -0.96 -1.33 -18.04
C ALA A 57 0.19 -0.31 -18.11
N VAL A 58 0.31 0.34 -19.27
CA VAL A 58 1.28 1.41 -19.50
C VAL A 58 0.60 2.76 -19.27
N ARG A 59 1.16 3.57 -18.36
CA ARG A 59 0.70 4.94 -18.15
C ARG A 59 1.09 5.78 -19.36
N LYS A 60 0.11 6.46 -19.97
CA LYS A 60 0.32 7.45 -21.03
C LYS A 60 -0.30 8.78 -20.62
N THR A 61 0.36 9.88 -20.93
CA THR A 61 -0.20 11.23 -20.79
C THR A 61 -0.83 11.61 -22.12
N ALA A 62 -2.08 12.07 -22.11
CA ALA A 62 -2.70 12.57 -23.33
C ALA A 62 -2.00 13.85 -23.78
N GLY A 63 -1.53 13.88 -25.04
CA GLY A 63 -0.88 15.06 -25.63
C GLY A 63 0.64 15.13 -25.47
N GLU A 64 1.28 14.12 -24.86
CA GLU A 64 2.73 13.93 -24.96
C GLU A 64 3.01 12.91 -26.09
N GLU A 65 3.75 13.34 -27.13
CA GLU A 65 4.24 12.46 -28.21
C GLU A 65 5.44 11.61 -27.77
#